data_AF-A0AAE4FNN9-F1
#
_entry.id   AF-A0AAE4FNN9-F1
#
_cell.length_a   1.000
_cell.length_b   1.000
_cell.length_c   1.000
_cell.angle_alpha   90.00
_cell.angle_beta   90.00
_cell.angle_gamma   90.00
#
_symmetry.space_group_name_H-M   'P 1'
#
loop_
_entity.id
_entity.type
_entity.pdbx_description
1 polymer ?
#
loop_
_entity_poly.entity_id
_entity_poly.type
_entity_poly.pdbx_seq_one_letter_code
_entity_poly.pdbx_strand_id
1 'polypeptide(L)' 'MEAWRKKLDKFLDGEYKLFEEDYKITYPCILKRNKKRIKAKIDMNHGVIYDLKGEEIGRVKAI' A
#
# COMPACT_ATOMS: atom_id res chain seq x y z
N MET A 1 29.98 5.46 -20.60
CA MET A 1 29.37 6.61 -19.91
C MET A 1 28.13 6.15 -19.17
N GLU A 2 28.30 6.04 -17.85
CA GLU A 2 27.33 6.35 -16.81
C GLU A 2 25.90 5.81 -16.99
N ALA A 3 25.70 4.53 -16.70
CA ALA A 3 24.38 3.94 -16.48
C ALA A 3 23.52 4.72 -15.48
N TRP A 4 24.14 5.51 -14.60
CA TRP A 4 23.46 6.41 -13.68
C TRP A 4 22.78 7.61 -14.39
N ARG A 5 23.34 8.12 -15.50
CA ARG A 5 22.74 9.20 -16.30
C ARG A 5 21.45 8.76 -16.96
N LYS A 6 21.43 7.56 -17.55
CA LYS A 6 20.20 6.98 -18.11
C LYS A 6 19.09 6.75 -17.07
N LYS A 7 19.46 6.43 -15.81
CA LYS A 7 18.48 6.32 -14.71
C LYS A 7 17.97 7.70 -14.29
N LEU A 8 18.83 8.71 -14.29
CA LEU A 8 18.46 10.09 -13.97
C LEU A 8 17.55 10.70 -15.04
N ASP A 9 17.84 10.48 -16.32
CA ASP A 9 17.02 10.99 -17.42
C ASP A 9 15.62 10.35 -17.39
N LYS A 10 15.53 9.03 -17.20
CA LYS A 10 14.24 8.34 -17.00
C LYS A 10 13.49 8.82 -15.75
N PHE A 11 14.21 9.27 -14.73
CA PHE A 11 13.61 9.85 -13.54
C PHE A 11 13.04 11.26 -13.80
N LEU A 12 13.79 12.09 -14.52
CA LEU A 12 13.39 13.46 -14.86
C LEU A 12 12.28 13.50 -15.94
N ASP A 13 12.28 12.53 -16.86
CA ASP A 13 11.25 12.35 -17.89
C ASP A 13 9.92 11.81 -17.31
N GLY A 14 9.89 11.47 -16.02
CA GLY A 14 8.69 10.96 -15.34
C GLY A 14 8.35 9.50 -15.65
N GLU A 15 9.20 8.77 -16.38
CA GLU A 15 9.09 7.31 -16.55
C GLU A 15 9.29 6.56 -15.22
N TYR A 16 10.13 7.10 -14.33
CA TYR A 16 10.20 6.71 -12.93
C TYR A 16 9.55 7.79 -12.06
N LYS A 17 8.37 7.52 -11.51
CA LYS A 17 7.88 8.33 -10.39
C LYS A 17 8.68 8.00 -9.14
N LEU A 18 9.42 8.97 -8.58
CA LEU A 18 10.13 8.81 -7.29
C LEU A 18 9.16 8.53 -6.13
N PHE A 19 7.86 8.78 -6.34
CA PHE A 19 6.85 8.83 -5.29
C PHE A 19 5.54 8.18 -5.72
N GLU A 20 5.61 7.15 -6.55
CA GLU A 20 4.44 6.34 -6.90
C GLU A 20 4.56 4.94 -6.33
N GLU A 21 4.53 4.86 -5.02
CA GLU A 21 3.94 3.70 -4.39
C GLU A 21 3.00 4.28 -3.37
N ASP A 22 1.70 4.14 -3.63
CA ASP A 22 0.61 4.46 -2.71
C ASP A 22 1.08 4.30 -1.27
N TYR A 23 1.44 5.40 -0.61
CA TYR A 23 1.91 5.33 0.76
C TYR A 23 0.68 5.07 1.62
N LYS A 24 0.30 3.80 1.70
CA LYS A 24 -0.89 3.35 2.41
C LYS A 24 -0.57 3.49 3.88
N ILE A 25 -1.11 4.54 4.50
CA ILE A 25 -1.06 4.71 5.94
C ILE A 25 -1.91 3.58 6.54
N THR A 26 -1.28 2.43 6.77
CA THR A 26 -1.95 1.27 7.33
C THR A 26 -1.88 1.29 8.85
N TYR A 27 -3.02 1.16 9.51
CA TYR A 27 -3.08 1.06 10.97
C TYR A 27 -3.26 -0.41 11.40
N PRO A 28 -2.50 -0.88 12.41
CA PRO A 28 -2.71 -2.23 12.94
C PRO A 28 -4.08 -2.31 13.61
N CYS A 29 -4.87 -3.31 13.24
CA CYS A 29 -6.21 -3.51 13.77
C CYS A 29 -6.48 -4.99 14.04
N ILE A 30 -7.51 -5.25 14.83
CA ILE A 30 -8.00 -6.62 15.10
C ILE A 30 -9.38 -6.74 14.48
N LEU A 31 -9.47 -7.48 13.37
CA LEU A 31 -10.75 -7.79 12.73
C LEU A 31 -11.46 -8.90 13.51
N LYS A 32 -12.70 -8.65 13.93
CA LYS A 32 -13.58 -9.67 14.50
C LYS A 32 -14.49 -10.22 13.39
N ARG A 33 -14.21 -11.43 12.90
CA ARG A 33 -15.01 -12.10 11.87
C ARG A 33 -15.30 -13.53 12.30
N ASN A 34 -16.56 -13.97 12.23
CA ASN A 34 -17.00 -15.32 12.63
C ASN A 34 -16.47 -15.81 13.99
N LYS A 35 -16.60 -14.96 15.03
CA LYS A 35 -16.09 -15.21 16.40
C LYS A 35 -14.56 -15.36 16.53
N LYS A 36 -13.80 -15.19 15.45
CA LYS A 36 -12.33 -15.20 15.45
C LYS A 36 -11.77 -13.77 15.43
N ARG A 37 -10.61 -13.59 16.06
CA ARG A 37 -9.83 -12.34 16.07
C ARG A 37 -8.65 -12.50 15.13
N ILE A 38 -8.60 -11.70 14.07
CA ILE A 38 -7.53 -11.73 13.06
C ILE A 38 -6.75 -10.43 13.16
N LYS A 39 -5.43 -10.50 13.26
CA LYS A 39 -4.57 -9.31 13.16
C LYS A 39 -4.51 -8.87 11.71
N ALA A 40 -4.81 -7.60 11.46
CA ALA A 40 -4.91 -7.03 10.13
C ALA A 40 -4.34 -5.62 10.12
N LYS A 41 -4.19 -5.06 8.93
CA LYS A 41 -3.80 -3.69 8.66
C LYS A 41 -4.90 -3.04 7.84
N ILE A 42 -5.42 -1.90 8.26
CA ILE A 42 -6.47 -1.20 7.50
C ILE A 42 -5.92 0.09 6.90
N ASP A 43 -6.19 0.27 5.62
CA ASP A 43 -6.03 1.52 4.90
C ASP A 43 -7.40 2.20 4.87
N MET A 44 -7.56 3.21 5.72
CA MET A 44 -8.82 3.94 5.85
C MET A 44 -9.09 4.86 4.66
N ASN A 45 -8.05 5.32 3.97
CA ASN A 45 -8.20 6.24 2.84
C ASN A 45 -8.79 5.53 1.63
N HIS A 46 -8.35 4.30 1.37
CA HIS A 46 -8.82 3.49 0.26
C HIS A 46 -9.89 2.45 0.66
N GLY A 47 -10.16 2.33 1.97
CA GLY A 47 -11.11 1.37 2.52
C GLY A 47 -10.67 -0.09 2.33
N VAL A 48 -9.37 -0.39 2.39
CA VAL A 48 -8.86 -1.75 2.16
C VAL A 48 -8.31 -2.36 3.45
N ILE A 49 -8.65 -3.62 3.72
CA ILE A 49 -8.13 -4.39 4.85
C ILE A 49 -7.14 -5.44 4.32
N TYR A 50 -5.92 -5.39 4.83
CA TYR A 50 -4.85 -6.31 4.55
C TYR A 50 -4.61 -7.26 5.73
N ASP A 51 -4.09 -8.45 5.45
CA ASP A 51 -3.52 -9.33 6.46
C ASP A 51 -2.11 -8.89 6.88
N LEU A 52 -1.47 -9.66 7.76
CA LEU A 52 -0.10 -9.37 8.17
C LEU A 52 0.95 -9.66 7.08
N LYS A 53 0.59 -10.42 6.03
CA LYS A 53 1.44 -10.72 4.88
C LYS A 53 1.27 -9.72 3.73
N GLY A 54 0.28 -8.83 3.82
CA GLY A 54 -0.03 -7.82 2.80
C GLY A 54 -1.11 -8.21 1.80
N GLU A 55 -1.80 -9.35 2.01
CA GLU A 55 -2.91 -9.80 1.15
C GLU A 55 -4.23 -9.11 1.52
N GLU A 56 -5.03 -8.76 0.51
CA GLU A 56 -6.34 -8.12 0.71
C GLU A 56 -7.37 -9.13 1.28
N ILE A 57 -7.85 -8.90 2.50
CA ILE A 57 -8.89 -9.72 3.16
C ILE A 57 -10.30 -9.18 2.85
N GLY A 58 -10.40 -7.90 2.52
CA GLY A 58 -11.68 -7.29 2.13
C GLY A 58 -11.64 -5.76 2.10
N ARG A 59 -12.79 -5.17 1.74
CA ARG A 59 -12.97 -3.73 1.64
C ARG A 59 -14.04 -3.23 2.58
N VAL A 60 -13.83 -2.03 3.10
CA VAL A 60 -14.79 -1.22 3.84
C VAL A 60 -15.16 -0.06 2.93
N LYS A 61 -16.41 0.40 3.01
CA LYS A 61 -16.84 1.59 2.28
C LYS A 61 -16.02 2.78 2.80
N ALA A 62 -15.15 3.33 1.95
CA ALA A 62 -14.43 4.56 2.25
C ALA A 62 -15.47 5.68 2.46
N ILE A 63 -15.18 6.59 3.39
CA ILE A 63 -16.02 7.76 3.69
C ILE A 63 -15.74 8.84 2.64
#